data_AF-A0A970CY03-F1
#
_entry.id   AF-A0A970CY03-F1
#
_cell.length_a   1.000
_cell.length_b   1.000
_cell.length_c   1.000
_cell.angle_alpha   90.00
_cell.angle_beta   90.00
_cell.angle_gamma   90.00
#
_symmetry.space_group_name_H-M   'P 1'
#
loop_
_entity.id
_entity.type
_entity.pdbx_description
1 polymer ?
#
loop_
_entity_poly.entity_id
_entity_poly.type
_entity_poly.pdbx_seq_one_letter_code
_entity_poly.pdbx_strand_id
1 'polypeptide(L)'
;MRNKIIIFTIFIIIFSISIVNADDWYDGYGSYYKVYNIEDDTILFQIAREVSRGDKYISSDNKMYEITKVNKKDHTAYGKFIKEIEIPRMNKEAFAINKDNDELPTFKLAQNEVENRKVGIYATHSAESYMPSDGTESTEGGGGILKVANKLKENFENYGVEAIFDETLHEPHDAGAYKRSRRTAVQLIRDAGVYTLIDVHRDAVPAEEYLTEIEGKPATMVRLVVGRRNQNFPANEQLAIKIKGVADEMYPGLVKDIFYAKGDYNQDLTPRAILVEMGTYDHTRERAEVSTEYLSEVMTIAIFGGVEEGKENEVSQEDKKVTPINFEGIEDMDADTKSPMKGAIGLIAVVLIGGLIFLFVSNSGQELKSKVSNLKQGFGGFSNRGNKK
;
A
#
# COMPACT_ATOMS: atom_id res chain seq x y z
N MET A 1 25.95 -5.71 40.10
CA MET A 1 25.73 -6.13 38.69
C MET A 1 24.29 -5.97 38.18
N ARG A 2 23.35 -5.38 38.95
CA ARG A 2 21.94 -5.19 38.52
C ARG A 2 21.67 -3.93 37.67
N ASN A 3 22.57 -2.94 37.69
CA ASN A 3 22.36 -1.68 36.97
C ASN A 3 22.90 -1.66 35.52
N LYS A 4 23.63 -2.70 35.08
CA LYS A 4 24.14 -2.79 33.70
C LYS A 4 23.16 -3.49 32.73
N ILE A 5 22.21 -4.27 33.24
CA ILE A 5 21.24 -5.00 32.42
C ILE A 5 20.05 -4.10 32.03
N ILE A 6 19.61 -3.19 32.91
CA ILE A 6 18.52 -2.25 32.61
C ILE A 6 18.94 -1.21 31.56
N ILE A 7 20.22 -0.82 31.53
CA ILE A 7 20.75 0.08 30.49
C ILE A 7 20.81 -0.63 29.13
N PHE A 8 21.04 -1.94 29.10
CA PHE A 8 21.11 -2.71 27.84
C PHE A 8 19.72 -2.97 27.22
N THR A 9 18.69 -3.19 28.04
CA THR A 9 17.31 -3.36 27.54
C THR A 9 16.69 -2.03 27.07
N ILE A 10 17.06 -0.90 27.68
CA ILE A 10 16.66 0.43 27.20
C ILE A 10 17.44 0.81 25.92
N PHE A 11 18.68 0.34 25.76
CA PHE A 11 19.45 0.56 24.51
C PHE A 11 18.88 -0.18 23.30
N ILE A 12 18.29 -1.38 23.49
CA ILE A 12 17.72 -2.18 22.39
C ILE A 12 16.35 -1.63 21.93
N ILE A 13 15.59 -0.97 22.80
CA ILE A 13 14.31 -0.35 22.44
C ILE A 13 14.50 1.05 21.83
N ILE A 14 15.63 1.72 22.10
CA ILE A 14 15.95 3.04 21.52
C ILE A 14 16.67 2.93 20.16
N PHE A 15 17.15 1.75 19.76
CA PHE A 15 17.83 1.52 18.47
C PHE A 15 17.05 0.74 17.42
N SER A 16 15.74 0.52 17.60
CA SER A 16 14.85 0.27 16.46
C SER A 16 14.49 1.61 15.81
N ILE A 17 15.51 2.33 15.32
CA ILE A 17 15.29 3.36 14.32
C ILE A 17 14.83 2.57 13.09
N SER A 18 13.53 2.52 12.84
CA SER A 18 13.02 2.13 11.52
C SER A 18 13.74 3.04 10.52
N ILE A 19 14.70 2.48 9.80
CA ILE A 19 15.39 3.19 8.74
C ILE A 19 14.34 3.39 7.67
N VAL A 20 13.89 4.62 7.50
CA VAL A 20 13.03 5.01 6.39
C VAL A 20 13.92 4.98 5.15
N ASN A 21 13.63 4.06 4.24
CA ASN A 21 14.33 3.93 2.97
C ASN A 21 13.42 4.49 1.88
N ALA A 22 13.34 5.81 1.78
CA ALA A 22 12.88 6.47 0.55
C ALA A 22 14.12 6.91 -0.22
N ASP A 23 14.37 6.29 -1.37
CA ASP A 23 15.40 6.76 -2.30
C ASP A 23 14.79 7.95 -3.06
N ASP A 24 14.69 9.10 -2.39
CA ASP A 24 14.34 10.35 -3.05
C ASP A 24 15.56 10.88 -3.78
N TRP A 25 15.41 10.95 -5.08
CA TRP A 25 16.37 11.61 -5.90
C TRP A 25 16.08 13.10 -5.93
N TYR A 26 17.10 13.88 -5.58
CA TYR A 26 17.09 15.33 -5.69
C TYR A 26 18.09 15.76 -6.76
N ASP A 27 17.63 15.84 -8.00
CA ASP A 27 18.28 16.66 -9.03
C ASP A 27 17.47 17.95 -9.21
N GLY A 28 18.04 18.94 -9.88
CA GLY A 28 17.31 20.15 -10.23
C GLY A 28 16.07 19.84 -11.07
N TYR A 29 15.04 20.69 -10.96
CA TYR A 29 13.87 20.61 -11.83
C TYR A 29 14.27 20.59 -13.30
N GLY A 30 13.59 19.75 -14.08
CA GLY A 30 13.94 19.45 -15.47
C GLY A 30 14.79 18.19 -15.66
N SER A 31 15.20 17.53 -14.58
CA SER A 31 15.85 16.21 -14.62
C SER A 31 14.84 15.10 -14.29
N TYR A 32 14.71 14.13 -15.20
CA TYR A 32 13.80 13.00 -15.05
C TYR A 32 14.33 11.80 -15.84
N TYR A 33 13.95 10.59 -15.41
CA TYR A 33 14.25 9.38 -16.16
C TYR A 33 13.31 9.24 -17.36
N LYS A 34 13.87 8.86 -18.51
CA LYS A 34 13.13 8.26 -19.63
C LYS A 34 13.29 6.75 -19.59
N VAL A 35 12.18 6.03 -19.48
CA VAL A 35 12.17 4.57 -19.47
C VAL A 35 11.71 4.08 -20.81
N TYR A 36 12.52 3.25 -21.45
CA TYR A 36 12.29 2.69 -22.78
C TYR A 36 11.89 1.23 -22.69
N ASN A 37 11.14 0.73 -23.66
CA ASN A 37 10.98 -0.69 -23.90
C ASN A 37 12.29 -1.24 -24.48
N ILE A 38 12.82 -2.31 -23.88
CA ILE A 38 14.08 -2.92 -24.31
C ILE A 38 14.01 -3.58 -25.69
N GLU A 39 12.82 -3.87 -26.21
CA GLU A 39 12.64 -4.58 -27.48
C GLU A 39 12.60 -3.66 -28.70
N ASP A 40 12.01 -2.46 -28.56
CA ASP A 40 11.73 -1.57 -29.69
C ASP A 40 12.11 -0.09 -29.46
N ASP A 41 12.76 0.22 -28.33
CA ASP A 41 13.18 1.57 -27.93
C ASP A 41 12.03 2.60 -27.86
N THR A 42 10.78 2.16 -27.77
CA THR A 42 9.64 3.05 -27.50
C THR A 42 9.67 3.55 -26.05
N ILE A 43 9.24 4.79 -25.81
CA ILE A 43 9.14 5.32 -24.43
C ILE A 43 7.96 4.66 -23.74
N LEU A 44 8.20 4.02 -22.60
CA LEU A 44 7.17 3.47 -21.72
C LEU A 44 6.58 4.57 -20.82
N PHE A 45 7.45 5.30 -20.12
CA PHE A 45 7.05 6.41 -19.25
C PHE A 45 8.23 7.30 -18.89
N GLN A 46 7.92 8.48 -18.36
CA GLN A 46 8.87 9.37 -17.72
C GLN A 46 8.55 9.54 -16.22
N ILE A 47 9.58 9.77 -15.39
CA ILE A 47 9.43 10.00 -13.94
C ILE A 47 10.59 10.81 -13.38
N ALA A 48 10.31 11.80 -12.52
CA ALA A 48 11.31 12.59 -11.82
C ALA A 48 11.68 11.98 -10.45
N ARG A 49 12.00 10.67 -10.47
CA ARG A 49 12.44 9.88 -9.30
C ARG A 49 13.52 8.91 -9.74
N GLU A 50 14.39 8.47 -8.82
CA GLU A 50 15.37 7.44 -9.14
C GLU A 50 14.69 6.17 -9.66
N VAL A 51 15.08 5.75 -10.86
CA VAL A 51 14.70 4.44 -11.39
C VAL A 51 15.80 3.44 -11.07
N SER A 52 15.42 2.31 -10.48
CA SER A 52 16.34 1.25 -10.09
C SER A 52 16.04 -0.07 -10.80
N ARG A 53 17.08 -0.89 -10.99
CA ARG A 53 16.90 -2.26 -11.49
C ARG A 53 16.01 -3.06 -10.53
N GLY A 54 15.06 -3.79 -11.09
CA GLY A 54 14.03 -4.56 -10.38
C GLY A 54 12.81 -3.73 -9.95
N ASP A 55 12.79 -2.43 -10.26
CA ASP A 55 11.54 -1.66 -10.21
C ASP A 55 10.58 -2.20 -11.28
N LYS A 56 9.29 -2.02 -11.08
CA LYS A 56 8.25 -2.48 -12.02
C LYS A 56 7.31 -1.34 -12.37
N TYR A 57 6.55 -1.56 -13.43
CA TYR A 57 5.62 -0.58 -13.97
C TYR A 57 4.44 -1.33 -14.58
N ILE A 58 3.21 -0.97 -14.22
CA ILE A 58 1.99 -1.39 -14.93
C ILE A 58 1.48 -0.18 -15.71
N SER A 59 1.45 -0.29 -17.03
CA SER A 59 0.94 0.76 -17.93
C SER A 59 -0.58 0.93 -17.84
N SER A 60 -1.06 2.01 -18.46
CA SER A 60 -2.49 2.29 -18.62
C SER A 60 -3.24 1.13 -19.31
N ASP A 61 -2.61 0.46 -20.27
CA ASP A 61 -3.12 -0.73 -20.98
C ASP A 61 -2.80 -2.06 -20.26
N ASN A 62 -2.56 -2.02 -18.95
CA ASN A 62 -2.41 -3.16 -18.06
C ASN A 62 -1.23 -4.09 -18.36
N LYS A 63 -0.21 -3.62 -19.09
CA LYS A 63 1.02 -4.37 -19.33
C LYS A 63 2.04 -4.11 -18.22
N MET A 64 2.55 -5.19 -17.63
CA MET A 64 3.61 -5.12 -16.63
C MET A 64 4.99 -5.22 -17.29
N TYR A 65 5.87 -4.31 -16.88
CA TYR A 65 7.28 -4.26 -17.26
C TYR A 65 8.16 -4.30 -16.01
N GLU A 66 9.34 -4.92 -16.11
CA GLU A 66 10.38 -4.87 -15.08
C GLU A 66 11.60 -4.11 -15.62
N ILE A 67 12.13 -3.17 -14.83
CA ILE A 67 13.32 -2.42 -15.16
C ILE A 67 14.55 -3.32 -15.05
N THR A 68 15.20 -3.58 -16.18
CA THR A 68 16.35 -4.50 -16.26
C THR A 68 17.69 -3.80 -16.41
N LYS A 69 17.70 -2.58 -16.98
CA LYS A 69 18.90 -1.76 -17.20
C LYS A 69 18.62 -0.32 -16.78
N VAL A 70 19.58 0.30 -16.11
CA VAL A 70 19.53 1.70 -15.70
C VAL A 70 20.87 2.36 -16.00
N ASN A 71 20.84 3.50 -16.65
CA ASN A 71 21.96 4.41 -16.79
C ASN A 71 21.65 5.69 -16.01
N LYS A 72 22.22 5.78 -14.80
CA LYS A 72 22.00 6.91 -13.90
C LYS A 72 22.63 8.22 -14.37
N LYS A 73 23.62 8.17 -15.28
CA LYS A 73 24.29 9.37 -15.77
C LYS A 73 23.44 10.11 -16.79
N ASP A 74 22.75 9.36 -17.65
CA ASP A 74 21.97 9.90 -18.75
C ASP A 74 20.46 9.92 -18.44
N HIS A 75 20.07 9.54 -17.21
CA HIS A 75 18.69 9.39 -16.76
C HIS A 75 17.85 8.55 -17.74
N THR A 76 18.40 7.41 -18.17
CA THR A 76 17.71 6.45 -19.03
C THR A 76 17.61 5.09 -18.37
N ALA A 77 16.50 4.39 -18.59
CA ALA A 77 16.32 3.03 -18.14
C ALA A 77 15.57 2.20 -19.18
N TYR A 78 15.63 0.88 -19.07
CA TYR A 78 14.97 -0.04 -19.99
C TYR A 78 14.13 -1.05 -19.23
N GLY A 79 12.84 -1.08 -19.54
CA GLY A 79 11.87 -2.04 -19.07
C GLY A 79 11.73 -3.21 -20.04
N LYS A 80 11.63 -4.43 -19.50
CA LYS A 80 11.28 -5.63 -20.24
C LYS A 80 9.85 -6.01 -19.94
N PHE A 81 9.04 -6.27 -20.97
CA PHE A 81 7.68 -6.79 -20.80
C PHE A 81 7.69 -8.12 -20.04
N ILE A 82 6.76 -8.27 -19.10
CA ILE A 82 6.60 -9.47 -18.26
C ILE A 82 5.32 -10.20 -18.62
N LYS A 83 4.18 -9.51 -18.49
CA LYS A 83 2.84 -10.05 -18.75
C LYS A 83 1.80 -8.95 -18.82
N GLU A 84 0.64 -9.27 -19.37
CA GLU A 84 -0.57 -8.49 -19.15
C GLU A 84 -1.18 -8.84 -17.78
N ILE A 85 -1.65 -7.84 -17.06
CA ILE A 85 -2.27 -7.97 -15.74
C ILE A 85 -3.78 -7.96 -15.93
N GLU A 86 -4.45 -8.98 -15.39
CA GLU A 86 -5.89 -8.95 -15.26
C GLU A 86 -6.25 -8.03 -14.09
N ILE A 87 -6.89 -6.91 -14.40
CA ILE A 87 -7.35 -5.94 -13.42
C ILE A 87 -8.75 -6.36 -12.95
N PRO A 88 -9.01 -6.40 -11.63
CA PRO A 88 -10.29 -6.79 -11.09
C PRO A 88 -11.38 -5.83 -11.59
N ARG A 89 -12.48 -6.41 -12.07
CA ARG A 89 -13.64 -5.66 -12.55
C ARG A 89 -14.57 -5.31 -11.41
N MET A 90 -15.23 -4.17 -11.50
CA MET A 90 -16.29 -3.84 -10.56
C MET A 90 -17.55 -4.62 -10.89
N ASN A 91 -18.24 -5.09 -9.84
CA ASN A 91 -19.60 -5.58 -9.99
C ASN A 91 -20.54 -4.36 -10.16
N LYS A 92 -20.83 -3.99 -11.41
CA LYS A 92 -21.65 -2.80 -11.72
C LYS A 92 -23.07 -2.83 -11.14
N GLU A 93 -23.64 -4.01 -10.91
CA GLU A 93 -24.95 -4.17 -10.28
C GLU A 93 -24.88 -3.91 -8.76
N ALA A 94 -23.78 -4.35 -8.14
CA ALA A 94 -23.45 -4.04 -6.76
C ALA A 94 -23.14 -2.57 -6.50
N PHE A 95 -22.64 -1.87 -7.52
CA PHE A 95 -22.19 -0.48 -7.47
C PHE A 95 -23.06 0.46 -8.29
N ALA A 96 -24.30 0.10 -8.64
CA ALA A 96 -25.16 0.95 -9.44
C ALA A 96 -25.36 2.30 -8.72
N ILE A 97 -24.58 3.29 -9.16
CA ILE A 97 -24.65 4.67 -8.72
C ILE A 97 -25.90 5.23 -9.39
N ASN A 98 -26.97 5.44 -8.63
CA ASN A 98 -28.11 6.21 -9.13
C ASN A 98 -27.65 7.66 -9.27
N LYS A 99 -27.01 7.98 -10.41
CA LYS A 99 -26.59 9.34 -10.79
C LYS A 99 -27.76 10.34 -10.78
N ASP A 100 -29.00 9.85 -10.80
CA ASP A 100 -30.22 10.65 -10.79
C ASP A 100 -30.66 11.16 -9.40
N ASN A 101 -30.04 10.72 -8.29
CA ASN A 101 -30.48 11.05 -6.93
C ASN A 101 -29.41 11.66 -6.00
N ASP A 102 -28.20 12.00 -6.46
CA ASP A 102 -27.08 12.51 -5.61
C ASP A 102 -26.69 11.61 -4.41
N GLU A 103 -27.32 10.46 -4.27
CA GLU A 103 -26.97 9.45 -3.28
C GLU A 103 -26.08 8.41 -3.97
N LEU A 104 -24.77 8.46 -3.69
CA LEU A 104 -23.90 7.28 -3.75
C LEU A 104 -24.70 6.04 -3.31
N PRO A 105 -24.52 4.86 -3.90
CA PRO A 105 -25.28 3.68 -3.50
C PRO A 105 -24.97 3.33 -2.04
N THR A 106 -25.79 3.90 -1.16
CA THR A 106 -25.82 3.84 0.30
C THR A 106 -25.91 2.39 0.79
N PHE A 107 -26.28 1.49 -0.11
CA PHE A 107 -26.59 0.09 0.13
C PHE A 107 -25.36 -0.81 0.35
N LYS A 108 -24.18 -0.53 -0.24
CA LYS A 108 -22.97 -1.37 -0.03
C LYS A 108 -21.91 -0.76 0.89
N LEU A 109 -21.83 0.57 0.94
CA LEU A 109 -21.07 1.24 1.97
C LEU A 109 -21.57 0.84 3.39
N ALA A 110 -22.85 0.50 3.55
CA ALA A 110 -23.49 0.08 4.80
C ALA A 110 -23.05 -1.28 5.38
N GLN A 111 -22.26 -2.09 4.66
CA GLN A 111 -21.76 -3.38 5.20
C GLN A 111 -20.45 -3.25 5.99
N ASN A 112 -19.70 -2.16 5.80
CA ASN A 112 -18.58 -1.81 6.67
C ASN A 112 -19.12 -0.89 7.77
N GLU A 113 -18.74 -1.15 9.03
CA GLU A 113 -19.06 -0.24 10.14
C GLU A 113 -18.61 1.17 9.74
N VAL A 114 -19.57 2.11 9.74
CA VAL A 114 -19.38 3.52 9.34
C VAL A 114 -18.19 4.15 10.09
N GLU A 115 -17.88 3.65 11.28
CA GLU A 115 -16.74 4.06 12.12
C GLU A 115 -15.37 3.90 11.45
N ASN A 116 -15.21 3.01 10.46
CA ASN A 116 -13.93 2.74 9.80
C ASN A 116 -13.70 3.51 8.49
N ARG A 117 -14.61 4.42 8.09
CA ARG A 117 -14.45 5.22 6.86
C ARG A 117 -13.60 6.47 7.11
N LYS A 118 -12.37 6.26 7.55
CA LYS A 118 -11.42 7.32 7.86
C LYS A 118 -10.20 7.26 6.95
N VAL A 119 -9.86 8.36 6.30
CA VAL A 119 -8.62 8.48 5.51
C VAL A 119 -7.73 9.57 6.11
N GLY A 120 -6.43 9.31 6.16
CA GLY A 120 -5.41 10.27 6.55
C GLY A 120 -4.68 10.76 5.31
N ILE A 121 -4.61 12.07 5.13
CA ILE A 121 -3.97 12.73 4.00
C ILE A 121 -2.81 13.55 4.55
N TYR A 122 -1.66 13.47 3.89
CA TYR A 122 -0.50 14.32 4.17
C TYR A 122 0.33 14.47 2.89
N ALA A 123 1.32 15.38 2.90
CA ALA A 123 2.26 15.53 1.79
C ALA A 123 3.69 15.45 2.33
N THR A 124 4.45 14.42 1.95
CA THR A 124 5.85 14.32 2.36
C THR A 124 6.69 15.48 1.82
N HIS A 125 6.43 15.94 0.61
CA HIS A 125 7.10 17.10 0.04
C HIS A 125 6.16 18.31 0.03
N SER A 126 5.93 18.89 1.21
CA SER A 126 4.97 19.98 1.43
C SER A 126 5.25 21.26 0.61
N ALA A 127 6.45 21.42 0.07
CA ALA A 127 6.84 22.58 -0.73
C ALA A 127 6.50 22.44 -2.23
N GLU A 128 6.03 21.28 -2.70
CA GLU A 128 5.72 21.06 -4.12
C GLU A 128 4.62 22.02 -4.62
N SER A 129 4.91 22.71 -5.72
CA SER A 129 4.01 23.67 -6.37
C SER A 129 3.90 23.42 -7.87
N TYR A 130 2.92 24.06 -8.49
CA TYR A 130 2.60 23.96 -9.92
C TYR A 130 2.97 25.25 -10.63
N MET A 131 3.99 25.21 -11.49
CA MET A 131 4.62 26.38 -12.09
C MET A 131 3.63 27.34 -12.78
N PRO A 132 2.70 26.87 -13.64
CA PRO A 132 1.80 27.79 -14.36
C PRO A 132 0.82 28.58 -13.47
N SER A 133 0.36 28.00 -12.35
CA SER A 133 -0.67 28.61 -11.49
C SER A 133 -0.09 29.22 -10.20
N ASP A 134 0.96 28.60 -9.65
CA ASP A 134 1.60 29.04 -8.40
C ASP A 134 2.82 29.94 -8.65
N GLY A 135 3.30 30.00 -9.89
CA GLY A 135 4.42 30.85 -10.32
C GLY A 135 5.82 30.32 -9.98
N THR A 136 5.89 29.15 -9.35
CA THR A 136 7.12 28.44 -8.99
C THR A 136 6.83 26.94 -8.90
N GLU A 137 7.85 26.13 -9.12
CA GLU A 137 7.80 24.68 -8.91
C GLU A 137 7.88 24.29 -7.43
N SER A 138 8.40 25.18 -6.57
CA SER A 138 8.53 24.94 -5.14
C SER A 138 8.30 26.22 -4.32
N THR A 139 7.52 26.12 -3.24
CA THR A 139 7.25 27.23 -2.31
C THR A 139 7.63 26.82 -0.89
N GLU A 140 8.64 27.49 -0.32
CA GLU A 140 8.98 27.35 1.11
C GLU A 140 7.81 27.84 1.99
N GLY A 141 7.50 27.10 3.04
CA GLY A 141 6.35 27.36 3.90
C GLY A 141 5.04 26.72 3.43
N GLY A 142 5.06 25.94 2.34
CA GLY A 142 3.88 25.24 1.83
C GLY A 142 3.53 25.59 0.38
N GLY A 143 3.59 24.59 -0.50
CA GLY A 143 3.30 24.71 -1.93
C GLY A 143 1.86 24.44 -2.31
N GLY A 144 1.60 24.53 -3.61
CA GLY A 144 0.28 24.25 -4.19
C GLY A 144 -0.23 22.84 -3.91
N ILE A 145 0.66 21.88 -3.65
CA ILE A 145 0.30 20.51 -3.30
C ILE A 145 -0.59 20.42 -2.06
N LEU A 146 -0.40 21.31 -1.07
CA LEU A 146 -1.24 21.33 0.14
C LEU A 146 -2.68 21.74 -0.17
N LYS A 147 -2.88 22.59 -1.18
CA LYS A 147 -4.21 22.97 -1.65
C LYS A 147 -4.89 21.81 -2.39
N VAL A 148 -4.12 21.06 -3.19
CA VAL A 148 -4.60 19.82 -3.83
C VAL A 148 -4.99 18.77 -2.79
N ALA A 149 -4.17 18.58 -1.75
CA ALA A 149 -4.45 17.67 -0.65
C ALA A 149 -5.71 18.08 0.15
N ASN A 150 -5.89 19.38 0.42
CA ASN A 150 -7.11 19.89 1.03
C ASN A 150 -8.35 19.70 0.12
N LYS A 151 -8.21 19.90 -1.19
CA LYS A 151 -9.30 19.63 -2.14
C LYS A 151 -9.69 18.15 -2.16
N LEU A 152 -8.69 17.26 -2.09
CA LEU A 152 -8.92 15.82 -1.97
C LEU A 152 -9.67 15.46 -0.69
N LYS A 153 -9.31 16.08 0.45
CA LYS A 153 -10.06 15.95 1.72
C LYS A 153 -11.53 16.32 1.54
N GLU A 154 -11.81 17.51 1.01
CA GLU A 154 -13.18 18.00 0.79
C GLU A 154 -13.99 17.03 -0.08
N ASN A 155 -13.38 16.47 -1.13
CA ASN A 155 -14.08 15.56 -2.02
C ASN A 155 -14.35 14.20 -1.36
N PHE A 156 -13.44 13.67 -0.53
CA PHE A 156 -13.75 12.49 0.30
C PHE A 156 -14.93 12.74 1.26
N GLU A 157 -14.98 13.93 1.88
CA GLU A 157 -16.09 14.31 2.77
C GLU A 157 -17.43 14.35 2.02
N ASN A 158 -17.45 14.79 0.76
CA ASN A 158 -18.63 14.75 -0.11
C ASN A 158 -19.12 13.31 -0.38
N TYR A 159 -18.21 12.33 -0.34
CA TYR A 159 -18.53 10.91 -0.48
C TYR A 159 -18.79 10.20 0.86
N GLY A 160 -18.97 10.95 1.96
CA GLY A 160 -19.28 10.40 3.28
C GLY A 160 -18.12 9.64 3.94
N VAL A 161 -16.88 10.01 3.58
CA VAL A 161 -15.64 9.51 4.20
C VAL A 161 -15.08 10.60 5.10
N GLU A 162 -14.77 10.28 6.35
CA GLU A 162 -14.10 11.20 7.26
C GLU A 162 -12.63 11.33 6.84
N ALA A 163 -12.25 12.49 6.29
CA ALA A 163 -10.89 12.74 5.84
C ALA A 163 -10.17 13.69 6.79
N ILE A 164 -9.01 13.26 7.30
CA ILE A 164 -8.14 14.07 8.14
C ILE A 164 -6.91 14.45 7.33
N PHE A 165 -6.78 15.74 7.01
CA PHE A 165 -5.58 16.28 6.36
C PHE A 165 -4.67 16.89 7.43
N ASP A 166 -3.42 16.43 7.49
CA ASP A 166 -2.38 17.03 8.32
C ASP A 166 -1.52 17.98 7.49
N GLU A 167 -1.60 19.28 7.82
CA GLU A 167 -0.91 20.38 7.15
C GLU A 167 0.54 20.58 7.62
N THR A 168 1.09 19.68 8.45
CA THR A 168 2.46 19.80 8.95
C THR A 168 3.45 19.88 7.78
N LEU A 169 4.29 20.92 7.79
CA LEU A 169 5.35 21.09 6.82
C LEU A 169 6.50 20.13 7.08
N HIS A 170 6.97 19.45 6.04
CA HIS A 170 8.03 18.43 6.13
C HIS A 170 9.35 18.93 5.53
N GLU A 171 9.65 20.20 5.75
CA GLU A 171 10.81 20.89 5.17
C GLU A 171 12.14 20.59 5.90
N PRO A 172 13.29 20.68 5.21
CA PRO A 172 13.46 21.06 3.79
C PRO A 172 12.97 19.98 2.80
N HIS A 173 12.86 20.31 1.51
CA HIS A 173 12.57 19.30 0.48
C HIS A 173 13.85 18.46 0.24
N ASP A 174 14.05 17.41 1.04
CA ASP A 174 15.20 16.51 0.98
C ASP A 174 14.81 15.06 1.31
N ALA A 175 15.75 14.11 1.22
CA ALA A 175 15.51 12.73 1.61
C ALA A 175 15.11 12.56 3.10
N GLY A 176 15.37 13.57 3.94
CA GLY A 176 14.91 13.60 5.33
C GLY A 176 13.42 13.89 5.48
N ALA A 177 12.73 14.32 4.41
CA ALA A 177 11.32 14.65 4.42
C ALA A 177 10.47 13.44 4.79
N TYR A 178 10.77 12.25 4.26
CA TYR A 178 10.08 11.01 4.64
C TYR A 178 10.21 10.68 6.13
N LYS A 179 11.36 10.97 6.74
CA LYS A 179 11.53 10.79 8.20
C LYS A 179 10.66 11.76 9.00
N ARG A 180 10.42 12.97 8.48
CA ARG A 180 9.54 13.97 9.11
C ARG A 180 8.07 13.59 8.92
N SER A 181 7.67 13.31 7.68
CA SER A 181 6.30 12.90 7.35
C SER A 181 5.89 11.58 7.97
N ARG A 182 6.84 10.68 8.23
CA ARG A 182 6.57 9.46 9.01
C ARG A 182 5.95 9.74 10.37
N ARG A 183 6.37 10.82 11.05
CA ARG A 183 5.81 11.17 12.37
C ARG A 183 4.35 11.56 12.22
N THR A 184 4.03 12.37 11.22
CA THR A 184 2.69 12.78 10.83
C THR A 184 1.82 11.58 10.46
N ALA A 185 2.32 10.69 9.60
CA ALA A 185 1.62 9.45 9.22
C ALA A 185 1.33 8.55 10.44
N VAL A 186 2.28 8.41 11.37
CA VAL A 186 2.08 7.68 12.63
C VAL A 186 1.03 8.36 13.51
N GLN A 187 1.02 9.69 13.60
CA GLN A 187 0.01 10.44 14.37
C GLN A 187 -1.39 10.28 13.78
N LEU A 188 -1.53 10.38 12.45
CA LEU A 188 -2.80 10.11 11.76
C LEU A 188 -3.33 8.70 12.08
N ILE A 189 -2.48 7.67 12.05
CA ILE A 189 -2.87 6.30 12.40
C ILE A 189 -3.28 6.20 13.87
N ARG A 190 -2.45 6.73 14.79
CA ARG A 190 -2.61 6.49 16.23
C ARG A 190 -3.68 7.35 16.88
N ASP A 191 -3.74 8.63 16.50
CA ASP A 191 -4.53 9.64 17.19
C ASP A 191 -5.88 9.86 16.49
N ALA A 192 -5.88 9.86 15.15
CA ALA A 192 -7.11 10.00 14.37
C ALA A 192 -7.75 8.64 13.97
N GLY A 193 -7.02 7.53 14.15
CA GLY A 193 -7.54 6.20 13.86
C GLY A 193 -7.82 5.96 12.37
N VAL A 194 -7.04 6.59 11.47
CA VAL A 194 -7.29 6.49 10.03
C VAL A 194 -7.10 5.07 9.52
N TYR A 195 -7.97 4.65 8.62
CA TYR A 195 -7.94 3.33 8.01
C TYR A 195 -6.94 3.26 6.86
N THR A 196 -6.90 4.31 6.02
CA THR A 196 -6.00 4.42 4.86
C THR A 196 -5.14 5.67 4.96
N LEU A 197 -3.85 5.58 4.61
CA LEU A 197 -2.96 6.72 4.44
C LEU A 197 -2.76 7.07 2.97
N ILE A 198 -2.78 8.36 2.66
CA ILE A 198 -2.59 8.92 1.31
C ILE A 198 -1.50 9.98 1.38
N ASP A 199 -0.37 9.70 0.75
CA ASP A 199 0.72 10.66 0.57
C ASP A 199 0.55 11.36 -0.79
N VAL A 200 0.27 12.66 -0.77
CA VAL A 200 -0.07 13.44 -1.96
C VAL A 200 1.17 14.16 -2.46
N HIS A 201 1.54 13.89 -3.71
CA HIS A 201 2.68 14.44 -4.41
C HIS A 201 2.30 14.96 -5.81
N ARG A 202 3.26 15.58 -6.49
CA ARG A 202 3.23 15.83 -7.93
C ARG A 202 4.60 15.54 -8.55
N ASP A 203 4.59 14.93 -9.75
CA ASP A 203 5.80 14.57 -10.48
C ASP A 203 6.52 15.83 -11.03
N ALA A 204 7.71 15.67 -11.59
CA ALA A 204 8.50 16.75 -12.19
C ALA A 204 8.93 16.47 -13.64
N VAL A 205 8.00 15.94 -14.44
CA VAL A 205 8.15 15.63 -15.88
C VAL A 205 7.41 16.63 -16.77
N PRO A 206 7.62 16.66 -18.09
CA PRO A 206 6.87 17.52 -19.01
C PRO A 206 5.34 17.35 -18.89
N ALA A 207 4.59 18.42 -19.11
CA ALA A 207 3.14 18.44 -18.93
C ALA A 207 2.41 17.32 -19.69
N GLU A 208 2.81 17.03 -20.93
CA GLU A 208 2.18 16.06 -21.83
C GLU A 208 2.10 14.63 -21.26
N GLU A 209 2.97 14.28 -20.30
CA GLU A 209 3.00 12.98 -19.64
C GLU A 209 1.78 12.73 -18.72
N TYR A 210 1.04 13.79 -18.38
CA TYR A 210 -0.04 13.77 -17.41
C TYR A 210 -1.31 14.48 -17.90
N LEU A 211 -1.31 15.12 -19.07
CA LEU A 211 -2.51 15.79 -19.59
C LEU A 211 -3.62 14.79 -19.92
N THR A 212 -4.82 15.03 -19.41
CA THR A 212 -6.03 14.25 -19.72
C THR A 212 -7.28 15.13 -19.64
N GLU A 213 -8.41 14.57 -20.04
CA GLU A 213 -9.73 15.14 -19.82
C GLU A 213 -10.65 14.05 -19.25
N ILE A 214 -11.32 14.35 -18.14
CA ILE A 214 -12.28 13.44 -17.51
C ILE A 214 -13.66 14.09 -17.59
N GLU A 215 -14.62 13.40 -18.19
CA GLU A 215 -15.98 13.90 -18.45
C GLU A 215 -15.99 15.30 -19.13
N GLY A 216 -15.04 15.56 -20.03
CA GLY A 216 -14.91 16.82 -20.77
C GLY A 216 -14.31 17.99 -19.97
N LYS A 217 -13.85 17.77 -18.74
CA LYS A 217 -13.12 18.76 -17.93
C LYS A 217 -11.61 18.55 -18.10
N PRO A 218 -10.82 19.60 -18.36
CA PRO A 218 -9.36 19.52 -18.33
C PRO A 218 -8.87 19.06 -16.95
N ALA A 219 -8.17 17.93 -16.93
CA ALA A 219 -7.73 17.23 -15.72
C ALA A 219 -6.24 16.86 -15.84
N THR A 220 -5.74 16.12 -14.86
CA THR A 220 -4.43 15.47 -14.88
C THR A 220 -4.58 13.99 -14.58
N MET A 221 -3.73 13.16 -15.17
CA MET A 221 -3.66 11.75 -14.79
C MET A 221 -3.06 11.63 -13.39
N VAL A 222 -3.28 10.49 -12.75
CA VAL A 222 -2.74 10.15 -11.43
C VAL A 222 -1.86 8.93 -11.57
N ARG A 223 -0.59 9.02 -11.12
CA ARG A 223 0.28 7.84 -10.99
C ARG A 223 0.22 7.33 -9.56
N LEU A 224 0.04 6.02 -9.42
CA LEU A 224 0.07 5.34 -8.13
C LEU A 224 1.47 4.80 -7.88
N VAL A 225 2.07 5.13 -6.74
CA VAL A 225 3.42 4.64 -6.39
C VAL A 225 3.35 3.65 -5.24
N VAL A 226 3.93 2.46 -5.43
CA VAL A 226 4.02 1.41 -4.42
C VAL A 226 5.48 1.09 -4.13
N GLY A 227 5.91 1.24 -2.87
CA GLY A 227 7.27 0.96 -2.45
C GLY A 227 7.56 -0.54 -2.37
N ARG A 228 8.55 -1.05 -3.10
CA ARG A 228 8.86 -2.50 -3.03
C ARG A 228 9.69 -2.93 -1.82
N ARG A 229 10.13 -2.00 -0.97
CA ARG A 229 10.93 -2.27 0.24
C ARG A 229 10.13 -2.15 1.54
N ASN A 230 8.80 -2.31 1.48
CA ASN A 230 7.96 -2.39 2.67
C ASN A 230 7.37 -3.79 2.87
N GLN A 231 7.19 -4.19 4.13
CA GLN A 231 6.64 -5.51 4.49
C GLN A 231 5.17 -5.71 4.08
N ASN A 232 4.45 -4.59 3.89
CA ASN A 232 3.05 -4.58 3.49
C ASN A 232 2.87 -4.57 1.97
N PHE A 233 3.96 -4.73 1.20
CA PHE A 233 3.97 -4.56 -0.25
C PHE A 233 2.83 -5.30 -0.95
N PRO A 234 2.55 -6.59 -0.66
CA PRO A 234 1.47 -7.30 -1.33
C PRO A 234 0.09 -6.66 -1.11
N ALA A 235 -0.18 -6.14 0.10
CA ALA A 235 -1.46 -5.52 0.42
C ALA A 235 -1.59 -4.11 -0.20
N ASN A 236 -0.52 -3.32 -0.17
CA ASN A 236 -0.49 -1.99 -0.79
C ASN A 236 -0.56 -2.11 -2.33
N GLU A 237 0.06 -3.14 -2.92
CA GLU A 237 -0.07 -3.47 -4.34
C GLU A 237 -1.52 -3.83 -4.69
N GLN A 238 -2.18 -4.69 -3.91
CA GLN A 238 -3.59 -5.02 -4.11
C GLN A 238 -4.49 -3.79 -4.04
N LEU A 239 -4.25 -2.87 -3.10
CA LEU A 239 -4.97 -1.60 -3.01
C LEU A 239 -4.77 -0.77 -4.28
N ALA A 240 -3.52 -0.62 -4.77
CA ALA A 240 -3.24 0.14 -5.98
C ALA A 240 -3.92 -0.47 -7.23
N ILE A 241 -3.87 -1.80 -7.38
CA ILE A 241 -4.54 -2.53 -8.46
C ILE A 241 -6.06 -2.35 -8.39
N LYS A 242 -6.64 -2.37 -7.19
CA LYS A 242 -8.08 -2.15 -6.98
C LYS A 242 -8.49 -0.72 -7.33
N ILE A 243 -7.72 0.28 -6.91
CA ILE A 243 -7.94 1.69 -7.30
C ILE A 243 -7.88 1.82 -8.82
N LYS A 244 -6.85 1.24 -9.48
CA LYS A 244 -6.75 1.25 -10.94
C LYS A 244 -7.95 0.58 -11.62
N GLY A 245 -8.42 -0.58 -11.13
CA GLY A 245 -9.57 -1.26 -11.73
C GLY A 245 -10.87 -0.47 -11.63
N VAL A 246 -11.12 0.17 -10.49
CA VAL A 246 -12.25 1.08 -10.33
C VAL A 246 -12.11 2.29 -11.26
N ALA A 247 -10.92 2.89 -11.33
CA ALA A 247 -10.66 4.04 -12.20
C ALA A 247 -10.83 3.71 -13.69
N ASP A 248 -10.28 2.59 -14.17
CA ASP A 248 -10.36 2.17 -15.56
C ASP A 248 -11.82 1.95 -16.01
N GLU A 249 -12.69 1.53 -15.09
CA GLU A 249 -14.12 1.34 -15.40
C GLU A 249 -14.94 2.63 -15.33
N MET A 250 -14.67 3.51 -14.36
CA MET A 250 -15.47 4.72 -14.13
C MET A 250 -14.98 5.92 -14.93
N TYR A 251 -13.66 6.11 -14.95
CA TYR A 251 -12.98 7.27 -15.52
C TYR A 251 -11.73 6.81 -16.31
N PRO A 252 -11.91 6.15 -17.48
CA PRO A 252 -10.80 5.77 -18.32
C PRO A 252 -9.86 6.96 -18.58
N GLY A 253 -8.56 6.78 -18.33
CA GLY A 253 -7.56 7.85 -18.44
C GLY A 253 -7.33 8.68 -17.19
N LEU A 254 -7.98 8.36 -16.06
CA LEU A 254 -7.66 8.97 -14.75
C LEU A 254 -6.35 8.43 -14.17
N VAL A 255 -6.19 7.10 -14.09
CA VAL A 255 -4.95 6.49 -13.59
C VAL A 255 -3.97 6.31 -14.75
N LYS A 256 -2.82 6.98 -14.67
CA LYS A 256 -1.74 6.89 -15.65
C LYS A 256 -1.13 5.48 -15.67
N ASP A 257 -0.71 5.04 -14.48
CA ASP A 257 0.05 3.81 -14.27
C ASP A 257 0.17 3.47 -12.78
N ILE A 258 0.74 2.29 -12.50
CA ILE A 258 1.25 1.92 -11.17
C ILE A 258 2.77 1.74 -11.29
N PHE A 259 3.53 2.56 -10.55
CA PHE A 259 4.98 2.46 -10.49
C PHE A 259 5.45 1.83 -9.18
N TYR A 260 6.28 0.79 -9.29
CA TYR A 260 6.80 0.03 -8.17
C TYR A 260 8.24 0.46 -7.86
N ALA A 261 8.37 1.49 -7.05
CA ALA A 261 9.63 2.17 -6.81
C ALA A 261 10.47 1.47 -5.73
N LYS A 262 11.80 1.61 -5.83
CA LYS A 262 12.73 1.20 -4.78
C LYS A 262 12.62 2.10 -3.55
N GLY A 263 11.78 1.70 -2.60
CA GLY A 263 11.65 2.39 -1.31
C GLY A 263 10.51 1.83 -0.48
N ASP A 264 10.30 2.39 0.72
CA ASP A 264 9.14 2.11 1.58
C ASP A 264 8.04 3.18 1.46
N TYR A 265 8.40 4.46 1.32
CA TYR A 265 7.49 5.61 1.21
C TYR A 265 6.47 5.68 2.36
N ASN A 266 6.90 5.33 3.58
CA ASN A 266 6.04 5.15 4.77
C ASN A 266 4.93 4.09 4.63
N GLN A 267 4.89 3.34 3.53
CA GLN A 267 3.89 2.30 3.30
C GLN A 267 4.11 1.04 4.15
N ASP A 268 5.24 0.95 4.84
CA ASP A 268 5.50 -0.07 5.86
C ASP A 268 4.69 0.13 7.16
N LEU A 269 4.12 1.32 7.37
CA LEU A 269 3.32 1.65 8.55
C LEU A 269 1.96 0.94 8.57
N THR A 270 1.35 0.70 7.42
CA THR A 270 0.01 0.12 7.30
C THR A 270 -0.16 -0.60 5.95
N PRO A 271 -0.95 -1.69 5.86
CA PRO A 271 -1.28 -2.37 4.60
C PRO A 271 -2.29 -1.62 3.72
N ARG A 272 -2.55 -0.35 4.03
CA ARG A 272 -3.48 0.53 3.32
C ARG A 272 -2.86 1.90 3.16
N ALA A 273 -1.65 1.94 2.63
CA ALA A 273 -0.93 3.18 2.34
C ALA A 273 -0.67 3.28 0.84
N ILE A 274 -0.92 4.44 0.27
CA ILE A 274 -0.68 4.72 -1.14
C ILE A 274 -0.08 6.11 -1.31
N LEU A 275 0.86 6.25 -2.25
CA LEU A 275 1.35 7.53 -2.71
C LEU A 275 0.70 7.83 -4.07
N VAL A 276 0.21 9.05 -4.22
CA VAL A 276 -0.42 9.52 -5.45
C VAL A 276 0.33 10.72 -6.01
N GLU A 277 0.78 10.61 -7.26
CA GLU A 277 1.36 11.70 -8.03
C GLU A 277 0.22 12.39 -8.79
N MET A 278 -0.22 13.54 -8.29
CA MET A 278 -1.33 14.34 -8.83
C MET A 278 -0.85 15.20 -9.99
N GLY A 279 -0.40 14.53 -11.05
CA GLY A 279 0.12 15.20 -12.21
C GLY A 279 1.60 15.58 -12.11
N THR A 280 1.96 16.72 -12.69
CA THR A 280 3.31 17.27 -12.71
C THR A 280 3.33 18.78 -12.48
N TYR A 281 4.45 19.32 -12.02
CA TYR A 281 4.64 20.76 -11.79
C TYR A 281 4.40 21.63 -13.05
N ASP A 282 4.51 21.06 -14.25
CA ASP A 282 4.47 21.78 -15.53
C ASP A 282 3.04 22.00 -16.08
N HIS A 283 2.00 21.69 -15.30
CA HIS A 283 0.62 22.08 -15.60
C HIS A 283 0.00 22.86 -14.44
N THR A 284 -1.18 23.45 -14.66
CA THR A 284 -1.89 24.22 -13.61
C THR A 284 -2.32 23.31 -12.44
N ARG A 285 -2.25 23.84 -11.22
CA ARG A 285 -2.75 23.18 -9.99
C ARG A 285 -4.23 22.81 -10.12
N GLU A 286 -5.01 23.64 -10.80
CA GLU A 286 -6.46 23.45 -10.96
C GLU A 286 -6.79 22.14 -11.69
N ARG A 287 -5.92 21.66 -12.60
CA ARG A 287 -6.09 20.33 -13.23
C ARG A 287 -5.95 19.18 -12.22
N ALA A 288 -5.01 19.31 -11.29
CA ALA A 288 -4.84 18.36 -10.19
C ALA A 288 -6.07 18.40 -9.27
N GLU A 289 -6.56 19.59 -8.92
CA GLU A 289 -7.76 19.78 -8.10
C GLU A 289 -9.00 19.17 -8.75
N VAL A 290 -9.21 19.33 -10.06
CA VAL A 290 -10.31 18.64 -10.78
C VAL A 290 -10.19 17.13 -10.65
N SER A 291 -8.98 16.57 -10.74
CA SER A 291 -8.75 15.13 -10.69
C SER A 291 -9.00 14.53 -9.30
N THR A 292 -8.91 15.34 -8.24
CA THR A 292 -9.24 14.89 -6.88
C THR A 292 -10.72 14.51 -6.72
N GLU A 293 -11.63 15.12 -7.50
CA GLU A 293 -13.07 14.78 -7.50
C GLU A 293 -13.22 13.29 -7.85
N TYR A 294 -12.76 12.93 -9.04
CA TYR A 294 -12.83 11.57 -9.57
C TYR A 294 -11.99 10.57 -8.76
N LEU A 295 -10.80 10.96 -8.33
CA LEU A 295 -9.93 10.08 -7.54
C LEU A 295 -10.56 9.71 -6.20
N SER A 296 -11.19 10.66 -5.50
CA SER A 296 -11.82 10.38 -4.20
C SER A 296 -13.03 9.46 -4.31
N GLU A 297 -13.82 9.56 -5.40
CA GLU A 297 -14.89 8.61 -5.70
C GLU A 297 -14.35 7.19 -5.92
N VAL A 298 -13.35 7.08 -6.81
CA VAL A 298 -12.66 5.82 -7.12
C VAL A 298 -12.10 5.18 -5.85
N MET A 299 -11.38 5.96 -5.04
CA MET A 299 -10.77 5.46 -3.82
C MET A 299 -11.82 5.09 -2.77
N THR A 300 -12.92 5.82 -2.68
CA THR A 300 -14.03 5.48 -1.77
C THR A 300 -14.60 4.10 -2.11
N ILE A 301 -14.85 3.84 -3.40
CA ILE A 301 -15.34 2.55 -3.89
C ILE A 301 -14.28 1.45 -3.70
N ALA A 302 -13.03 1.72 -4.08
CA ALA A 302 -11.94 0.76 -3.93
C ALA A 302 -11.67 0.40 -2.47
N ILE A 303 -11.72 1.34 -1.53
CA ILE A 303 -11.38 1.08 -0.13
C ILE A 303 -12.58 0.49 0.62
N PHE A 304 -13.77 1.08 0.46
CA PHE A 304 -14.92 0.80 1.33
C PHE A 304 -16.06 0.04 0.63
N GLY A 305 -16.03 -0.07 -0.69
CA GLY A 305 -17.14 -0.61 -1.49
C GLY A 305 -17.18 -2.14 -1.62
N GLY A 306 -16.06 -2.84 -1.40
CA GLY A 306 -15.93 -4.27 -1.65
C GLY A 306 -15.97 -4.61 -3.16
N VAL A 307 -14.81 -4.76 -3.79
CA VAL A 307 -14.73 -5.26 -5.18
C VAL A 307 -14.71 -6.77 -5.08
N GLU A 308 -15.63 -7.47 -5.78
CA GLU A 308 -15.54 -8.92 -5.92
C GLU A 308 -14.30 -9.23 -6.77
N GLU A 309 -13.39 -10.04 -6.24
CA GLU A 309 -12.32 -10.63 -7.05
C GLU A 309 -12.97 -11.39 -8.21
N GLY A 310 -12.51 -11.12 -9.44
CA GLY A 310 -12.98 -11.82 -10.62
C GLY A 310 -12.90 -13.33 -10.36
N LYS A 311 -14.02 -14.04 -10.57
CA LYS A 311 -14.07 -15.48 -10.39
C LYS A 311 -12.93 -16.13 -11.17
N GLU A 312 -11.99 -16.78 -10.48
CA GLU A 312 -11.26 -17.88 -11.08
C GLU A 312 -12.31 -18.81 -11.67
N ASN A 313 -12.19 -19.11 -12.97
CA ASN A 313 -13.12 -19.99 -13.66
C ASN A 313 -13.30 -21.27 -12.85
N GLU A 314 -14.49 -21.45 -12.28
CA GLU A 314 -14.95 -22.75 -11.83
C GLU A 314 -14.91 -23.67 -13.05
N VAL A 315 -13.89 -24.51 -13.11
CA VAL A 315 -13.83 -25.62 -14.05
C VAL A 315 -15.05 -26.49 -13.76
N SER A 316 -16.00 -26.49 -14.68
CA SER A 316 -17.18 -27.33 -14.65
C SER A 316 -16.76 -28.78 -14.41
N GLN A 317 -17.37 -29.42 -13.41
CA GLN A 317 -17.24 -30.84 -13.14
C GLN A 317 -17.87 -31.66 -14.26
N GLU A 318 -17.23 -31.74 -15.42
CA GLU A 318 -17.58 -32.68 -16.48
C GLU A 318 -16.35 -32.87 -17.37
N ASP A 319 -15.40 -33.67 -16.88
CA ASP A 319 -14.55 -34.59 -17.66
C ASP A 319 -13.53 -35.30 -16.77
N LYS A 320 -14.03 -36.25 -15.97
CA LYS A 320 -13.17 -37.30 -15.39
C LYS A 320 -13.06 -38.46 -16.38
N LYS A 321 -11.98 -38.46 -17.17
CA LYS A 321 -11.24 -39.69 -17.54
C LYS A 321 -9.94 -39.32 -18.26
N VAL A 322 -8.84 -39.29 -17.52
CA VAL A 322 -7.51 -39.48 -18.10
C VAL A 322 -6.87 -40.69 -17.42
N THR A 323 -6.61 -41.69 -18.25
CA THR A 323 -5.93 -42.95 -17.94
C THR A 323 -4.50 -42.69 -17.47
N PRO A 324 -3.95 -43.43 -16.49
CA PRO A 324 -2.58 -43.19 -16.03
C PRO A 324 -1.59 -43.60 -17.13
N ILE A 325 -0.65 -42.70 -17.45
CA ILE A 325 0.51 -43.01 -18.28
C ILE A 325 1.55 -43.68 -17.38
N ASN A 326 1.91 -44.90 -17.74
CA ASN A 326 2.97 -45.69 -17.10
C ASN A 326 4.33 -45.15 -17.57
N PHE A 327 5.23 -44.82 -16.63
CA PHE A 327 6.65 -44.66 -16.92
C PHE A 327 7.44 -45.61 -16.01
N GLU A 328 7.90 -46.70 -16.61
CA GLU A 328 8.94 -47.55 -16.06
C GLU A 328 10.29 -46.85 -16.16
N GLY A 329 11.08 -46.94 -15.07
CA GLY A 329 12.54 -46.90 -15.14
C GLY A 329 13.21 -45.62 -14.67
N ILE A 330 13.25 -45.38 -13.35
CA ILE A 330 14.48 -44.96 -12.65
C ILE A 330 14.50 -45.65 -11.28
N GLU A 331 15.42 -46.60 -11.12
CA GLU A 331 15.73 -47.26 -9.86
C GLU A 331 16.50 -46.33 -8.91
N ASP A 332 16.09 -46.39 -7.63
CA ASP A 332 16.82 -46.24 -6.37
C ASP A 332 17.77 -45.07 -6.13
N MET A 333 17.40 -44.20 -5.18
CA MET A 333 18.19 -43.96 -3.96
C MET A 333 17.32 -43.37 -2.83
N ASP A 334 17.09 -44.23 -1.83
CA ASP A 334 16.60 -44.12 -0.45
C ASP A 334 15.93 -42.86 0.13
N ALA A 335 14.86 -43.16 0.87
CA ALA A 335 13.98 -42.28 1.61
C ALA A 335 14.40 -42.03 3.07
N ASP A 336 14.04 -40.86 3.63
CA ASP A 336 13.50 -40.78 5.01
C ASP A 336 12.39 -39.72 5.05
N THR A 337 11.17 -40.18 4.79
CA THR A 337 9.92 -39.46 5.05
C THR A 337 9.61 -39.42 6.54
N LYS A 338 9.57 -38.22 7.14
CA LYS A 338 8.92 -38.02 8.45
C LYS A 338 7.98 -36.81 8.45
N SER A 339 6.69 -37.13 8.25
CA SER A 339 5.46 -36.56 8.80
C SER A 339 5.35 -35.02 9.05
N PRO A 340 4.31 -34.34 8.53
CA PRO A 340 3.99 -32.92 8.82
C PRO A 340 3.71 -32.63 10.31
N MET A 341 3.58 -33.66 11.16
CA MET A 341 3.20 -33.54 12.56
C MET A 341 4.34 -33.03 13.46
N LYS A 342 5.61 -33.14 13.04
CA LYS A 342 6.76 -32.63 13.82
C LYS A 342 6.90 -31.11 13.78
N GLY A 343 6.50 -30.46 12.68
CA GLY A 343 6.52 -29.00 12.56
C GLY A 343 5.52 -28.33 13.48
N ALA A 344 4.31 -28.89 13.58
CA ALA A 344 3.27 -28.40 14.49
C ALA A 344 3.65 -28.58 15.98
N ILE A 345 4.26 -29.71 16.34
CA ILE A 345 4.73 -29.97 17.72
C ILE A 345 5.88 -29.03 18.09
N GLY A 346 6.79 -28.74 17.15
CA GLY A 346 7.87 -27.77 17.35
C GLY A 346 7.35 -26.36 17.61
N LEU A 347 6.34 -25.91 16.86
CA LEU A 347 5.73 -24.59 17.02
C LEU A 347 5.00 -24.46 18.38
N ILE A 348 4.27 -25.50 18.79
CA ILE A 348 3.58 -25.54 20.10
C ILE A 348 4.60 -25.52 21.25
N ALA A 349 5.72 -26.24 21.12
CA ALA A 349 6.78 -26.22 22.12
C ALA A 349 7.43 -24.84 22.25
N VAL A 350 7.66 -24.14 21.13
CA VAL A 350 8.21 -22.76 21.14
C VAL A 350 7.25 -21.77 21.80
N VAL A 351 5.96 -21.86 21.52
CA VAL A 351 4.93 -21.00 22.14
C VAL A 351 4.81 -21.28 23.65
N LEU A 352 4.85 -22.54 24.07
CA LEU A 352 4.79 -22.92 25.49
C LEU A 352 6.05 -22.47 26.26
N ILE A 353 7.23 -22.62 25.66
CA ILE A 353 8.49 -22.17 26.27
C ILE A 353 8.52 -20.64 26.33
N GLY A 354 8.11 -19.96 25.25
CA GLY A 354 8.01 -18.49 25.21
C GLY A 354 7.02 -17.94 26.24
N GLY A 355 5.85 -18.57 26.39
CA GLY A 355 4.86 -18.22 27.41
C GLY A 355 5.35 -18.46 28.84
N LEU A 356 6.09 -19.56 29.09
CA LEU A 356 6.68 -19.85 30.39
C LEU A 356 7.79 -18.85 30.75
N ILE A 357 8.64 -18.47 29.79
CA ILE A 357 9.67 -17.44 29.97
C ILE A 357 9.02 -16.08 30.24
N PHE A 358 7.97 -15.72 29.48
CA PHE A 358 7.22 -14.48 29.69
C PHE A 358 6.59 -14.41 31.08
N LEU A 359 6.02 -15.51 31.58
CA LEU A 359 5.47 -15.60 32.94
C LEU A 359 6.55 -15.53 34.03
N PHE A 360 7.76 -16.02 33.75
CA PHE A 360 8.88 -15.98 34.68
C PHE A 360 9.55 -14.59 34.75
N VAL A 361 9.53 -13.85 33.65
CA VAL A 361 10.09 -12.50 33.54
C VAL A 361 9.09 -11.44 34.01
N SER A 362 7.78 -11.67 33.85
CA SER A 362 6.74 -10.67 34.16
C SER A 362 6.28 -10.64 35.63
N ASN A 363 6.64 -11.60 36.48
CA ASN A 363 6.14 -11.65 37.87
C ASN A 363 7.25 -11.82 38.93
N SER A 364 7.23 -10.93 39.92
CA SER A 364 8.08 -11.00 41.12
C SER A 364 7.66 -12.18 42.00
N GLY A 365 8.64 -12.90 42.54
CA GLY A 365 8.54 -14.27 43.06
C GLY A 365 7.63 -14.57 44.26
N GLN A 366 6.71 -13.68 44.64
CA GLN A 366 5.72 -13.95 45.69
C GLN A 366 4.31 -14.29 45.16
N GLU A 367 3.97 -13.99 43.90
CA GLU A 367 2.65 -14.35 43.32
C GLU A 367 2.56 -15.76 42.73
N LEU A 368 3.69 -16.41 42.40
CA LEU A 368 3.67 -17.70 41.72
C LEU A 368 3.18 -18.85 42.63
N LYS A 369 3.42 -18.76 43.95
CA LYS A 369 3.02 -19.81 44.90
C LYS A 369 1.51 -19.86 45.15
N SER A 370 0.80 -18.74 45.08
CA SER A 370 -0.66 -18.72 45.31
C SER A 370 -1.43 -19.25 44.09
N LYS A 371 -1.00 -18.92 42.87
CA LYS A 371 -1.68 -19.35 41.62
C LYS A 371 -1.43 -20.82 41.26
N VAL A 372 -0.25 -21.39 41.59
CA VAL A 372 0.02 -22.83 41.40
C VAL A 372 -0.79 -23.71 42.38
N SER A 373 -1.11 -23.21 43.58
CA SER A 373 -1.95 -23.94 44.53
C SER A 373 -3.42 -24.03 44.07
N ASN A 374 -3.94 -22.98 43.42
CA ASN A 374 -5.30 -22.94 42.90
C ASN A 374 -5.48 -23.76 41.61
N LEU A 375 -4.43 -23.94 40.79
CA LEU A 375 -4.50 -24.78 39.59
C LEU A 375 -4.64 -26.28 39.92
N LYS A 376 -4.05 -26.75 41.03
CA LYS A 376 -4.21 -28.14 41.50
C LYS A 376 -5.62 -28.44 42.05
N GLN A 377 -6.34 -27.44 42.55
CA GLN A 377 -7.74 -27.61 42.98
C GLN A 377 -8.71 -27.65 41.79
N GLY A 378 -8.46 -26.89 40.71
CA GLY A 378 -9.32 -26.87 39.53
C GLY A 378 -9.30 -28.14 38.68
N PHE A 379 -8.17 -28.86 38.64
CA PHE A 379 -8.02 -30.10 37.84
C PHE A 379 -8.46 -31.39 38.56
N GLY A 380 -8.74 -31.35 39.87
CA GLY A 380 -9.23 -32.50 40.63
C GLY A 380 -10.73 -32.80 40.48
N GLY A 381 -11.50 -31.91 39.84
CA GLY A 381 -12.97 -32.02 39.74
C GLY A 381 -13.51 -32.72 38.49
N PHE A 382 -12.66 -33.08 37.52
CA PHE A 382 -13.10 -33.53 36.19
C PHE A 382 -12.95 -35.05 35.92
N SER A 383 -12.67 -35.87 36.95
CA SER A 383 -12.48 -37.32 36.80
C SER A 383 -13.37 -38.19 37.69
N ASN A 384 -14.60 -37.76 38.01
CA ASN A 384 -15.55 -38.68 38.63
C ASN A 384 -17.03 -38.36 38.34
N ARG A 385 -17.46 -38.57 37.09
CA ARG A 385 -18.89 -38.75 36.74
C ARG A 385 -19.00 -39.73 35.58
N GLY A 386 -19.06 -41.02 35.91
CA GLY A 386 -19.26 -42.09 34.94
C GLY A 386 -19.26 -43.47 35.60
N ASN A 387 -20.31 -43.79 36.38
CA ASN A 387 -20.88 -45.14 36.51
C ASN A 387 -22.05 -45.15 37.49
N LYS A 388 -23.28 -45.11 36.96
CA LYS A 388 -24.50 -45.63 37.59
C LYS A 388 -25.54 -45.95 36.52
N LYS A 389 -25.35 -47.06 35.82
CA LYS A 389 -26.27 -48.20 35.64
C LYS A 389 -25.85 -49.02 34.44
#